data_AF-A0A2V5LNF2-F1
#
_entry.id   AF-A0A2V5LNF2-F1
#
_cell.length_a   1.000
_cell.length_b   1.000
_cell.length_c   1.000
_cell.angle_alpha   90.00
_cell.angle_beta   90.00
_cell.angle_gamma   90.00
#
_symmetry.space_group_name_H-M   'P 1'
#
loop_
_entity.id
_entity.type
_entity.pdbx_description
1 polymer ?
#
loop_
_entity_poly.entity_id
_entity_poly.type
_entity_poly.pdbx_seq_one_letter_code
_entity_poly.pdbx_strand_id
1 'polypeptide(L)' 'ADKPPRYIRSLFYRYRFTTMDELYQTGEWWKREELREYLPTLSLEEFR' A
#
# COMPACT_ATOMS: atom_id res chain seq x y z
N ALA A 1 -18.93 5.49 -12.24
CA ALA A 1 -17.81 4.76 -11.65
C ALA A 1 -18.32 3.81 -10.55
N ASP A 2 -19.37 3.03 -10.86
CA ASP A 2 -20.19 2.30 -9.86
C ASP A 2 -20.08 0.76 -9.96
N LYS A 3 -19.20 0.26 -10.84
CA LYS A 3 -19.01 -1.18 -10.99
C LYS A 3 -17.87 -1.64 -10.08
N PRO A 4 -18.03 -2.74 -9.33
CA PRO A 4 -16.98 -3.24 -8.47
C PRO A 4 -15.74 -3.66 -9.29
N PRO A 5 -14.53 -3.54 -8.73
CA PRO A 5 -13.32 -3.98 -9.40
C PRO A 5 -13.35 -5.49 -9.63
N ARG A 6 -12.88 -5.93 -10.80
CA ARG A 6 -12.80 -7.36 -11.17
C ARG A 6 -11.74 -8.11 -10.36
N TYR A 7 -10.65 -7.43 -10.00
CA TYR A 7 -9.53 -7.97 -9.25
C TYR A 7 -9.15 -7.04 -8.11
N ILE A 8 -8.81 -7.62 -6.96
CA ILE A 8 -8.22 -6.92 -5.83
C ILE A 8 -6.89 -7.58 -5.46
N ARG A 9 -5.93 -6.79 -5.00
CA ARG A 9 -4.70 -7.25 -4.35
C ARG A 9 -4.37 -6.29 -3.22
N SER A 10 -3.62 -6.74 -2.22
CA SER A 10 -3.17 -5.83 -1.17
C SER A 10 -1.74 -6.10 -0.71
N LEU A 11 -1.02 -5.01 -0.51
CA LEU A 11 0.35 -4.99 -0.03
C LEU A 11 0.36 -4.38 1.37
N PHE A 12 1.20 -4.93 2.24
CA PHE A 12 1.35 -4.43 3.59
C PHE A 12 2.53 -3.48 3.67
N TYR A 13 2.25 -2.22 3.99
CA TYR A 13 3.26 -1.19 4.16
C TYR A 13 3.35 -0.75 5.62
N ARG A 14 4.57 -0.54 6.09
CA ARG A 14 4.82 0.22 7.31
C ARG A 14 5.08 1.67 6.96
N TYR A 15 4.37 2.54 7.63
CA TYR A 15 4.61 3.98 7.56
C TYR A 15 5.25 4.44 8.85
N ARG A 16 6.28 5.26 8.72
CA ARG A 16 6.83 6.03 9.83
C ARG A 16 6.94 7.49 9.42
N PHE A 17 6.85 8.38 10.38
CA PHE A 17 7.24 9.77 10.15
C PHE A 17 8.74 9.84 9.81
N THR A 18 9.08 10.79 8.96
CA THR A 18 10.47 11.20 8.77
C THR A 18 10.95 11.99 9.98
N THR A 19 12.26 11.97 10.22
CA THR A 19 12.87 12.91 11.17
C THR A 19 12.94 14.31 10.56
N MET A 20 13.21 15.33 11.38
CA MET A 20 13.37 16.70 10.87
C MET A 20 14.49 16.80 9.83
N ASP A 21 15.63 16.15 10.06
CA ASP A 21 16.75 16.12 9.09
C ASP A 21 16.33 15.47 7.76
N GLU A 22 15.65 14.32 7.83
CA GLU A 22 15.12 13.63 6.65
C GLU A 22 14.11 14.53 5.89
N LEU A 23 13.22 15.23 6.59
CA LEU A 23 12.27 16.16 6.00
C LEU A 23 12.97 17.35 5.32
N TYR A 24 14.00 17.93 5.93
CA TYR A 24 14.76 19.03 5.33
C TYR A 24 15.54 18.58 4.07
N GLN A 25 16.02 17.34 4.04
CA GLN A 25 16.79 16.82 2.91
C GLN A 25 15.91 16.32 1.76
N THR A 26 14.82 15.60 2.05
CA THR A 26 14.00 14.93 1.01
C THR A 26 12.64 15.59 0.77
N GLY A 27 12.16 16.41 1.71
CA GLY A 27 10.83 17.02 1.66
C GLY A 27 9.68 16.03 1.91
N GLU A 28 9.98 14.77 2.23
CA GLU A 28 8.97 13.75 2.48
C GLU A 28 8.54 13.76 3.96
N TRP A 29 7.24 13.68 4.21
CA TRP A 29 6.67 13.63 5.56
C TRP A 29 6.67 12.23 6.19
N TRP A 30 6.74 11.21 5.34
CA TRP A 30 6.61 9.82 5.75
C TRP A 30 7.55 8.97 4.93
N LYS A 31 8.15 7.96 5.57
CA LYS A 31 8.78 6.86 4.86
C LYS A 31 7.82 5.69 4.82
N ARG A 32 7.73 5.06 3.65
CA ARG A 32 7.01 3.81 3.44
C ARG A 32 8.00 2.67 3.25
N GLU A 33 7.74 1.56 3.91
CA GLU A 33 8.47 0.31 3.73
C GLU A 33 7.48 -0.77 3.30
N GLU A 34 7.71 -1.39 2.15
CA GLU A 34 6.93 -2.55 1.72
C GLU A 34 7.38 -3.75 2.54
N LEU A 35 6.49 -4.28 3.37
CA LEU A 35 6.83 -5.41 4.23
C LEU A 35 6.60 -6.75 3.54
N ARG A 36 5.42 -6.91 2.93
CA ARG A 36 4.99 -8.17 2.29
C ARG A 36 3.71 -7.99 1.50
N GLU A 37 3.42 -8.97 0.66
CA GLU A 37 2.06 -9.20 0.18
C GLU A 37 1.17 -9.66 1.35
N TYR A 38 0.00 -9.01 1.48
CA TYR A 38 -1.02 -9.36 2.48
C TYR A 38 -2.11 -10.26 1.89
N LEU A 39 -2.59 -9.88 0.70
CA LEU A 39 -3.60 -10.63 -0.04
C LEU A 39 -3.11 -10.76 -1.48
N PRO A 40 -3.02 -11.99 -2.02
CA PRO A 40 -2.70 -12.18 -3.43
C PRO A 40 -3.78 -11.56 -4.31
N THR A 41 -3.54 -11.54 -5.62
CA THR A 41 -4.58 -11.11 -6.56
C THR A 41 -5.75 -12.07 -6.49
N LEU A 42 -6.93 -11.54 -6.24
CA LEU A 42 -8.17 -12.29 -6.09
C LEU A 42 -9.29 -11.66 -6.91
N SER A 43 -10.20 -12.50 -7.40
CA SER A 43 -11.44 -12.11 -8.06
C SER A 43 -12.63 -12.78 -7.40
N LEU A 44 -13.81 -12.14 -7.46
CA LEU A 44 -15.04 -12.73 -6.94
C LEU A 44 -15.46 -14.00 -7.73
N GLU A 45 -15.02 -14.14 -8.99
CA GLU A 45 -15.30 -15.30 -9.82
C GLU A 45 -14.61 -16.58 -9.32
N GLU A 46 -13.43 -16.46 -8.69
CA GLU A 46 -12.66 -17.59 -8.14
C GLU A 46 -13.25 -18.16 -6.84
N PHE A 47 -14.11 -17.41 -6.16
CA PHE A 47 -14.76 -17.83 -4.90
C PHE A 47 -16.18 -18.38 -5.08
N ARG A 48 -16.64 -18.54 -6.32
CA ARG A 48 -18.02 -18.95 -6.63
C ARG A 48 -18.18 -20.47 -6.67
#